data_AF-A0A2V7N889-F1
#
_entry.id   AF-A0A2V7N889-F1
#
_cell.length_a   1.000
_cell.length_b   1.000
_cell.length_c   1.000
_cell.angle_alpha   90.00
_cell.angle_beta   90.00
_cell.angle_gamma   90.00
#
_symmetry.space_group_name_H-M   'P 1'
#
loop_
_entity.id
_entity.type
_entity.pdbx_description
1 polymer ?
#
loop_
_entity_poly.entity_id
_entity_poly.type
_entity_poly.pdbx_seq_one_letter_code
_entity_poly.pdbx_strand_id
1 'polypeptide(L)'
;MAGLHYTAPTRVFGALGVALREGYFDSIGPGYKIGTFVDGRYRGADLVSAQWRTDEPCKGEGCDDPMYLRFVRVKDELVFLPRNSDGGLYVEEVKQKLQLWTGAFSPAGLTLVADSQFAVRAFLPADTILHDSETFRLVARRCHRDSLRVAFRHPIFQEVRFDGQLFYVTRPDGSCLTFEYVPYFSEKEIVWDSPPKEPNRSGYAWKQDARFGHLELRYDPFVAAGVVQVDRDARVAGHTQRGEPVYELKDPNHPLLKEFYRDYAADVAKAERRDENAPGVRPYEQFLAARPIFLWRDPFGRLMRFTNNDFLPVYMAEPVIYVYPTNAQRVRVEANPLYAIRTSIPPYRAGWDVLALPSGELTRVADRKTYSYLFWEGLSSISPMRQEGFVVPQAEVAGFFEQMLPRLGLDERESRDFREAWLRRFHEAPYYFITFLPRETIDRLAPLVVTPQPDAVIRVLMDFRPLWTREPVTAPDLPTPPARRGFTVVEWGGLLR
;
A
#
# COMPACT_ATOMS: atom_id res chain seq x y z
N MET A 1 13.97 0.06 32.16
CA MET A 1 13.36 -1.00 31.32
C MET A 1 13.31 -2.25 32.14
N ALA A 2 12.18 -2.98 32.15
CA ALA A 2 12.01 -4.11 33.06
C ALA A 2 12.65 -5.39 32.51
N GLY A 3 13.48 -6.05 33.30
CA GLY A 3 13.99 -7.39 33.07
C GLY A 3 12.88 -8.43 33.21
N LEU A 4 12.90 -9.44 32.33
CA LEU A 4 11.96 -10.56 32.31
C LEU A 4 12.71 -11.88 32.25
N HIS A 5 12.27 -12.84 33.05
CA HIS A 5 12.61 -14.24 32.88
C HIS A 5 11.47 -14.94 32.14
N TYR A 6 11.69 -15.25 30.86
CA TYR A 6 10.69 -15.93 30.03
C TYR A 6 10.56 -17.40 30.40
N THR A 7 9.34 -17.92 30.36
CA THR A 7 9.01 -19.32 30.66
C THR A 7 8.08 -19.88 29.59
N ALA A 8 8.02 -21.20 29.46
CA ALA A 8 7.05 -21.85 28.59
C ALA A 8 5.60 -21.42 28.94
N PRO A 9 4.73 -21.15 27.96
CA PRO A 9 3.36 -20.71 28.20
C PRO A 9 2.60 -21.66 29.12
N THR A 10 2.15 -21.17 30.27
CA THR A 10 1.36 -21.94 31.24
C THR A 10 0.02 -21.25 31.47
N ARG A 11 -1.09 -21.98 31.34
CA ARG A 11 -2.43 -21.38 31.44
C ARG A 11 -2.67 -20.78 32.83
N VAL A 12 -3.17 -19.55 32.86
CA VAL A 12 -3.49 -18.80 34.09
C VAL A 12 -4.98 -18.49 34.24
N PHE A 13 -5.74 -18.39 33.14
CA PHE A 13 -7.20 -18.23 33.17
C PHE A 13 -7.90 -18.83 31.93
N GLY A 14 -9.24 -18.88 31.99
CA GLY A 14 -10.13 -19.39 30.96
C GLY A 14 -10.23 -18.54 29.70
N ALA A 15 -11.04 -18.94 28.72
CA ALA A 15 -11.51 -17.96 27.74
C ALA A 15 -12.59 -17.09 28.40
N LEU A 16 -12.57 -15.79 28.15
CA LEU A 16 -13.50 -14.82 28.71
C LEU A 16 -14.21 -14.12 27.54
N GLY A 17 -15.54 -14.17 27.50
CA GLY A 17 -16.32 -13.65 26.38
C GLY A 17 -17.30 -12.56 26.80
N VAL A 18 -17.61 -11.66 25.87
CA VAL A 18 -18.66 -10.65 25.99
C VAL A 18 -19.52 -10.70 24.73
N ALA A 19 -20.85 -10.73 24.92
CA ALA A 19 -21.78 -10.53 23.83
C ALA A 19 -21.89 -9.03 23.52
N LEU A 20 -21.71 -8.66 22.25
CA LEU A 20 -21.86 -7.29 21.77
C LEU A 20 -23.32 -7.01 21.39
N ARG A 21 -23.71 -5.73 21.43
CA ARG A 21 -25.10 -5.29 21.21
C ARG A 21 -25.67 -5.66 19.83
N GLU A 22 -24.80 -5.90 18.86
CA GLU A 22 -25.15 -6.23 17.48
C GLU A 22 -25.24 -7.74 17.21
N GLY A 23 -25.14 -8.58 18.25
CA GLY A 23 -25.18 -10.04 18.13
C GLY A 23 -23.83 -10.69 17.82
N TYR A 24 -22.77 -9.88 17.66
CA TYR A 24 -21.38 -10.33 17.57
C TYR A 24 -20.83 -10.76 18.93
N PHE A 25 -19.86 -11.65 18.91
CA PHE A 25 -19.16 -12.18 20.06
C PHE A 25 -17.70 -11.72 20.08
N ASP A 26 -17.27 -11.21 21.22
CA ASP A 26 -15.91 -10.78 21.48
C ASP A 26 -15.32 -11.62 22.62
N SER A 27 -14.11 -12.16 22.45
CA SER A 27 -13.49 -13.01 23.47
C SER A 27 -11.99 -12.84 23.59
N ILE A 28 -11.53 -13.00 24.83
CA ILE A 28 -10.14 -13.08 25.24
C ILE A 28 -9.88 -14.55 25.62
N GLY A 29 -9.22 -15.28 24.72
CA GLY A 29 -8.93 -16.72 24.84
C GLY A 29 -7.72 -17.00 25.72
N PRO A 30 -7.59 -18.24 26.27
CA PRO A 30 -6.97 -18.49 27.57
C PRO A 30 -5.71 -17.69 27.81
N GLY A 31 -5.65 -17.00 28.95
CA GLY A 31 -4.43 -16.33 29.36
C GLY A 31 -3.34 -17.34 29.67
N TYR A 32 -2.14 -17.12 29.14
CA TYR A 32 -0.95 -17.89 29.45
C TYR A 32 0.12 -17.01 30.08
N LYS A 33 0.66 -17.43 31.23
CA LYS A 33 1.91 -16.88 31.77
C LYS A 33 3.04 -17.22 30.80
N ILE A 34 3.78 -16.19 30.38
CA ILE A 34 4.92 -16.30 29.45
C ILE A 34 6.24 -15.88 30.09
N GLY A 35 6.20 -15.39 31.33
CA GLY A 35 7.39 -15.04 32.09
C GLY A 35 7.06 -14.33 33.39
N THR A 36 8.10 -14.02 34.16
CA THR A 36 8.01 -13.27 35.42
C THR A 36 8.99 -12.10 35.39
N PHE A 37 8.54 -10.92 35.82
CA PHE A 37 9.37 -9.73 35.90
C PHE A 37 10.40 -9.87 37.03
N VAL A 38 11.67 -9.59 36.75
CA VAL A 38 12.76 -9.72 37.73
C VAL A 38 13.17 -8.40 38.37
N ASP A 39 12.78 -7.27 37.77
CA ASP A 39 13.03 -5.91 38.26
C ASP A 39 11.89 -4.95 37.88
N GLY A 40 12.04 -3.66 38.21
CA GLY A 40 11.11 -2.60 37.81
C GLY A 40 9.79 -2.58 38.58
N ARG A 41 8.81 -1.82 38.06
CA ARG A 41 7.49 -1.57 38.67
C ARG A 41 6.74 -2.87 39.01
N TYR A 42 6.84 -3.87 38.14
CA TYR A 42 6.10 -5.12 38.24
C TYR A 42 6.95 -6.29 38.73
N ARG A 43 8.07 -6.02 39.42
CA ARG A 43 8.96 -7.07 39.93
C ARG A 43 8.18 -8.16 40.69
N GLY A 44 8.40 -9.42 40.30
CA GLY A 44 7.76 -10.59 40.86
C GLY A 44 6.38 -10.91 40.28
N ALA A 45 5.80 -10.04 39.46
CA ALA A 45 4.53 -10.27 38.78
C ALA A 45 4.70 -11.10 37.51
N ASP A 46 3.61 -11.71 37.06
CA ASP A 46 3.60 -12.54 35.86
C ASP A 46 3.23 -11.71 34.62
N LEU A 47 3.97 -11.91 33.53
CA LEU A 47 3.56 -11.45 32.22
C LEU A 47 2.64 -12.49 31.59
N VAL A 48 1.48 -12.06 31.13
CA VAL A 48 0.43 -12.91 30.57
C VAL A 48 0.10 -12.48 29.15
N SER A 49 -0.04 -13.43 28.23
CA SER A 49 -0.53 -13.20 26.86
C SER A 49 -1.83 -13.96 26.64
N ALA A 50 -2.78 -13.33 25.94
CA ALA A 50 -4.09 -13.89 25.62
C ALA A 50 -4.48 -13.47 24.20
N GLN A 51 -5.05 -14.40 23.43
CA GLN A 51 -5.47 -14.10 22.06
C GLN A 51 -6.85 -13.40 22.09
N TRP A 52 -6.97 -12.30 21.35
CA TRP A 52 -8.25 -11.67 21.08
C TRP A 52 -8.92 -12.30 19.85
N ARG A 53 -10.23 -12.58 19.95
CA ARG A 53 -11.05 -13.10 18.86
C ARG A 53 -12.39 -12.38 18.83
N THR A 54 -12.80 -11.95 17.65
CA THR A 54 -14.13 -11.40 17.38
C THR A 54 -14.68 -12.03 16.10
N ASP A 55 -15.99 -12.15 16.00
CA ASP A 55 -16.71 -12.54 14.78
C ASP A 55 -17.29 -11.33 14.02
N GLU A 56 -16.89 -10.11 14.38
CA GLU A 56 -17.19 -8.90 13.61
C GLU A 56 -16.65 -9.03 12.17
N PRO A 57 -17.43 -8.67 11.14
CA PRO A 57 -16.99 -8.74 9.75
C PRO A 57 -15.85 -7.76 9.49
N CYS A 58 -14.63 -8.26 9.41
CA CYS A 58 -13.45 -7.49 9.07
C CYS A 58 -13.22 -7.49 7.54
N LYS A 59 -12.76 -6.35 6.98
CA LYS A 59 -12.50 -6.18 5.54
C LYS A 59 -11.10 -5.59 5.32
N GLY A 60 -10.29 -6.26 4.51
CA GLY A 60 -8.94 -5.82 4.12
C GLY A 60 -7.84 -6.84 4.43
N GLU A 61 -6.62 -6.51 4.04
CA GLU A 61 -5.43 -7.33 4.29
C GLU A 61 -5.12 -7.39 5.81
N GLY A 62 -4.72 -8.56 6.31
CA GLY A 62 -4.43 -8.76 7.75
C GLY A 62 -5.65 -8.96 8.65
N CYS A 63 -6.87 -8.98 8.11
CA CYS A 63 -8.10 -9.16 8.88
C CYS A 63 -8.18 -10.50 9.64
N ASP A 64 -7.65 -11.59 9.07
CA ASP A 64 -7.59 -12.89 9.76
C ASP A 64 -6.31 -13.09 10.59
N ASP A 65 -5.50 -12.04 10.79
CA ASP A 65 -4.29 -12.15 11.59
C ASP A 65 -4.63 -12.30 13.07
N PRO A 66 -3.98 -13.23 13.79
CA PRO A 66 -4.21 -13.37 15.22
C PRO A 66 -3.69 -12.13 15.96
N MET A 67 -4.53 -11.62 16.86
CA MET A 67 -4.21 -10.49 17.72
C MET A 67 -3.96 -10.98 19.14
N TYR A 68 -2.86 -10.53 19.75
CA TYR A 68 -2.50 -10.89 21.12
C TYR A 68 -2.51 -9.68 22.04
N LEU A 69 -3.27 -9.79 23.13
CA LEU A 69 -3.32 -8.84 24.24
C LEU A 69 -2.38 -9.30 25.33
N ARG A 70 -1.66 -8.36 25.94
CA ARG A 70 -0.71 -8.64 27.03
C ARG A 70 -1.10 -7.92 28.30
N PHE A 71 -0.88 -8.62 29.40
CA PHE A 71 -1.25 -8.19 30.74
C PHE A 71 -0.13 -8.47 31.73
N VAL A 72 -0.05 -7.69 32.80
CA VAL A 72 0.64 -8.10 34.02
C VAL A 72 -0.39 -8.66 34.98
N ARG A 73 -0.12 -9.84 35.56
CA ARG A 73 -0.94 -10.39 36.64
C ARG A 73 -0.29 -10.09 37.98
N VAL A 74 -0.97 -9.31 38.81
CA VAL A 74 -0.61 -9.00 40.20
C VAL A 74 -1.71 -9.53 41.11
N LYS A 75 -1.51 -10.71 41.71
CA LYS A 75 -2.55 -11.42 42.47
C LYS A 75 -3.81 -11.66 41.59
N ASP A 76 -4.90 -10.99 41.92
CA ASP A 76 -6.21 -11.06 41.26
C ASP A 76 -6.44 -9.89 40.28
N GLU A 77 -5.43 -9.04 40.09
CA GLU A 77 -5.47 -7.93 39.13
C GLU A 77 -4.76 -8.33 37.82
N LEU A 78 -5.41 -8.04 36.69
CA LEU A 78 -4.81 -8.03 35.36
C LEU A 78 -4.64 -6.59 34.90
N VAL A 79 -3.38 -6.18 34.76
CA VAL A 79 -3.01 -4.88 34.21
C VAL A 79 -2.81 -5.04 32.70
N PHE A 80 -3.76 -4.58 31.89
CA PHE A 80 -3.61 -4.49 30.44
C PHE A 80 -2.45 -3.56 30.07
N LEU A 81 -1.63 -4.02 29.11
CA LEU A 81 -0.48 -3.32 28.57
C LEU A 81 -0.73 -2.94 27.10
N PRO A 82 -1.33 -1.76 26.81
CA PRO A 82 -1.68 -1.38 25.44
C PRO A 82 -0.47 -1.30 24.52
N ARG A 83 0.65 -0.74 24.99
CA ARG A 83 1.88 -0.59 24.19
C ARG A 83 2.55 -1.91 23.83
N ASN A 84 2.23 -2.98 24.55
CA ASN A 84 2.76 -4.31 24.28
C ASN A 84 1.78 -5.19 23.52
N SER A 85 0.51 -4.81 23.43
CA SER A 85 -0.52 -5.59 22.76
C SER A 85 -0.53 -5.31 21.25
N ASP A 86 -0.93 -6.31 20.46
CA ASP A 86 -1.05 -6.14 19.01
C ASP A 86 -2.18 -5.15 18.67
N GLY A 87 -2.04 -4.41 17.56
CA GLY A 87 -3.04 -3.44 17.13
C GLY A 87 -2.99 -2.09 17.84
N GLY A 88 -1.86 -1.76 18.49
CA GLY A 88 -1.71 -0.59 19.37
C GLY A 88 -2.25 0.78 18.90
N LEU A 89 -2.55 0.99 17.60
CA LEU A 89 -3.17 2.21 17.04
C LEU A 89 -4.71 2.25 17.13
N TYR A 90 -5.39 1.10 17.33
CA TYR A 90 -6.85 1.03 17.54
C TYR A 90 -7.24 1.34 19.00
N VAL A 91 -6.49 2.25 19.64
CA VAL A 91 -6.59 2.55 21.07
C VAL A 91 -8.02 2.90 21.47
N GLU A 92 -8.76 3.62 20.64
CA GLU A 92 -10.11 4.07 20.99
C GLU A 92 -11.15 2.94 20.91
N GLU A 93 -11.08 2.05 19.92
CA GLU A 93 -11.94 0.86 19.84
C GLU A 93 -11.61 -0.12 20.98
N VAL A 94 -10.32 -0.35 21.24
CA VAL A 94 -9.88 -1.22 22.34
C VAL A 94 -10.25 -0.62 23.71
N LYS A 95 -10.19 0.71 23.89
CA LYS A 95 -10.63 1.38 25.13
C LYS A 95 -12.13 1.20 25.37
N GLN A 96 -12.96 1.33 24.34
CA GLN A 96 -14.40 1.10 24.43
C GLN A 96 -14.70 -0.37 24.79
N LYS A 97 -13.97 -1.31 24.18
CA LYS A 97 -14.06 -2.75 24.48
C LYS A 97 -13.50 -3.11 25.87
N LEU A 98 -12.52 -2.37 26.38
CA LEU A 98 -11.92 -2.60 27.70
C LEU A 98 -12.97 -2.51 28.82
N GLN A 99 -13.88 -1.53 28.73
CA GLN A 99 -14.98 -1.39 29.70
C GLN A 99 -15.92 -2.60 29.67
N LEU A 100 -16.21 -3.14 28.47
CA LEU A 100 -17.04 -4.32 28.29
C LEU A 100 -16.37 -5.57 28.86
N TRP A 101 -15.06 -5.72 28.64
CA TRP A 101 -14.31 -6.87 29.14
C TRP A 101 -14.19 -6.91 30.65
N THR A 102 -14.14 -5.77 31.35
CA THR A 102 -14.12 -5.72 32.83
C THR A 102 -15.24 -6.57 33.46
N GLY A 103 -16.43 -6.56 32.85
CA GLY A 103 -17.55 -7.41 33.30
C GLY A 103 -17.31 -8.91 33.12
N ALA A 104 -16.59 -9.32 32.06
CA ALA A 104 -16.25 -10.72 31.81
C ALA A 104 -15.13 -11.25 32.73
N PHE A 105 -14.24 -10.37 33.21
CA PHE A 105 -13.18 -10.75 34.16
C PHE A 105 -13.70 -10.98 35.58
N SER A 106 -14.75 -10.26 36.00
CA SER A 106 -15.28 -10.32 37.36
C SER A 106 -15.74 -11.74 37.79
N PRO A 107 -16.49 -12.53 36.99
CA PRO A 107 -16.84 -13.90 37.33
C PRO A 107 -15.63 -14.84 37.49
N ALA A 108 -14.49 -14.51 36.87
CA ALA A 108 -13.24 -15.24 37.02
C ALA A 108 -12.43 -14.77 38.24
N GLY A 109 -12.97 -13.86 39.06
CA GLY A 109 -12.29 -13.27 40.21
C GLY A 109 -11.18 -12.29 39.83
N LEU A 110 -11.21 -11.72 38.62
CA LEU A 110 -10.15 -10.86 38.10
C LEU A 110 -10.61 -9.41 37.97
N THR A 111 -9.73 -8.47 38.32
CA THR A 111 -9.94 -7.03 38.11
C THR A 111 -9.08 -6.54 36.95
N LEU A 112 -9.67 -5.83 35.98
CA LEU A 112 -8.96 -5.28 34.83
C LEU A 112 -8.62 -3.80 35.03
N VAL A 113 -7.34 -3.47 34.95
CA VAL A 113 -6.83 -2.08 34.92
C VAL A 113 -5.89 -1.89 33.73
N ALA A 114 -5.54 -0.67 33.36
CA ALA A 114 -4.62 -0.40 32.24
C ALA A 114 -3.41 0.41 32.68
N ASP A 115 -2.23 0.02 32.21
CA ASP A 115 -1.01 0.84 32.28
C ASP A 115 -0.57 1.18 30.84
N SER A 116 -0.89 2.41 30.40
CA SER A 116 -0.59 2.88 29.05
C SER A 116 0.87 3.28 28.84
N GLN A 117 1.65 3.41 29.92
CA GLN A 117 3.02 3.92 29.86
C GLN A 117 4.03 2.79 29.91
N PHE A 118 3.70 1.69 30.60
CA PHE A 118 4.59 0.54 30.73
C PHE A 118 4.82 -0.17 29.39
N ALA A 119 6.04 -0.66 29.21
CA ALA A 119 6.43 -1.34 28.00
C ALA A 119 7.50 -2.42 28.25
N VAL A 120 7.24 -3.60 27.71
CA VAL A 120 8.20 -4.70 27.53
C VAL A 120 8.82 -4.66 26.14
N ARG A 121 10.14 -4.59 26.06
CA ARG A 121 10.89 -4.40 24.82
C ARG A 121 10.60 -5.46 23.74
N ALA A 122 10.44 -6.73 24.13
CA ALA A 122 10.16 -7.83 23.20
C ALA A 122 8.79 -7.77 22.51
N PHE A 123 7.92 -6.86 22.92
CA PHE A 123 6.60 -6.68 22.33
C PHE A 123 6.38 -5.25 21.81
N LEU A 124 7.44 -4.44 21.74
CA LEU A 124 7.36 -3.11 21.17
C LEU A 124 7.58 -3.16 19.65
N PRO A 125 6.68 -2.56 18.84
CA PRO A 125 6.83 -2.46 17.40
C PRO A 125 8.20 -1.92 16.94
N ALA A 126 8.75 -0.92 17.64
CA ALA A 126 10.03 -0.31 17.32
C ALA A 126 11.25 -1.24 17.58
N ASP A 127 11.09 -2.25 18.45
CA ASP A 127 12.15 -3.20 18.81
C ASP A 127 11.93 -4.60 18.20
N THR A 128 10.74 -4.87 17.66
CA THR A 128 10.44 -6.04 16.82
C THR A 128 10.76 -5.71 15.38
N ILE A 129 11.82 -6.29 14.78
CA ILE A 129 12.27 -6.08 13.36
C ILE A 129 11.50 -4.90 12.75
N LEU A 130 11.93 -3.71 13.19
CA LEU A 130 11.27 -2.41 13.13
C LEU A 130 9.97 -2.39 12.32
N HIS A 131 8.83 -2.39 13.01
CA HIS A 131 7.48 -2.27 12.42
C HIS A 131 7.37 -1.13 11.39
N ASP A 132 8.18 -0.07 11.54
CA ASP A 132 8.28 1.08 10.64
C ASP A 132 9.72 1.34 10.16
N SER A 133 10.57 0.31 10.01
CA SER A 133 11.83 0.54 9.27
C SER A 133 11.59 0.56 7.78
N GLU A 134 12.36 1.39 7.10
CA GLU A 134 12.52 1.36 5.65
C GLU A 134 13.17 0.04 5.15
N THR A 135 13.59 -0.86 6.05
CA THR A 135 14.36 -2.06 5.70
C THR A 135 13.60 -3.37 5.93
N PHE A 136 12.67 -3.41 6.87
CA PHE A 136 11.77 -4.55 7.08
C PHE A 136 10.37 -4.06 7.37
N ARG A 137 9.40 -4.61 6.64
CA ARG A 137 7.98 -4.28 6.77
C ARG A 137 7.21 -5.49 7.31
N LEU A 138 6.41 -5.29 8.35
CA LEU A 138 5.48 -6.31 8.84
C LEU A 138 4.40 -6.57 7.78
N VAL A 139 4.25 -7.84 7.37
CA VAL A 139 3.25 -8.24 6.36
C VAL A 139 2.20 -9.19 6.92
N ALA A 140 2.51 -9.93 7.99
CA ALA A 140 1.54 -10.80 8.65
C ALA A 140 1.94 -11.14 10.10
N ARG A 141 0.98 -11.54 10.93
CA ARG A 141 1.19 -12.09 12.27
C ARG A 141 1.06 -13.62 12.32
N ARG A 142 1.57 -14.31 11.30
CA ARG A 142 1.46 -15.77 11.13
C ARG A 142 2.73 -16.34 10.51
N CYS A 143 3.19 -17.51 10.95
CA CYS A 143 4.34 -18.21 10.36
C CYS A 143 3.92 -19.54 9.73
N HIS A 144 4.65 -19.97 8.70
CA HIS A 144 4.67 -21.38 8.28
C HIS A 144 5.50 -22.22 9.28
N ARG A 145 5.10 -23.49 9.48
CA ARG A 145 5.70 -24.39 10.49
C ARG A 145 6.90 -25.19 9.99
N ASP A 146 7.31 -25.00 8.74
CA ASP A 146 8.37 -25.80 8.14
C ASP A 146 9.75 -25.48 8.74
N SER A 147 10.69 -26.41 8.56
CA SER A 147 12.09 -26.26 8.98
C SER A 147 12.81 -25.20 8.14
N LEU A 148 12.57 -23.94 8.47
CA LEU A 148 13.19 -22.78 7.83
C LEU A 148 14.63 -22.57 8.31
N ARG A 149 15.50 -22.10 7.41
CA ARG A 149 16.87 -21.72 7.78
C ARG A 149 16.87 -20.49 8.69
N VAL A 150 17.84 -20.42 9.61
CA VAL A 150 18.10 -19.21 10.38
C VAL A 150 18.89 -18.24 9.50
N ALA A 151 18.33 -17.05 9.24
CA ALA A 151 19.01 -16.00 8.47
C ALA A 151 20.02 -15.24 9.33
N PHE A 152 19.61 -14.80 10.51
CA PHE A 152 20.46 -14.10 11.46
C PHE A 152 19.90 -14.20 12.88
N ARG A 153 20.71 -13.77 13.86
CA ARG A 153 20.30 -13.73 15.26
C ARG A 153 19.93 -12.31 15.70
N HIS A 154 18.70 -12.11 16.16
CA HIS A 154 18.23 -10.84 16.74
C HIS A 154 18.46 -10.83 18.26
N PRO A 155 18.95 -9.74 18.87
CA PRO A 155 19.22 -9.68 20.32
C PRO A 155 18.02 -10.01 21.21
N ILE A 156 16.79 -9.78 20.70
CA ILE A 156 15.54 -9.97 21.45
C ILE A 156 14.84 -11.29 21.10
N PHE A 157 14.80 -11.68 19.83
CA PHE A 157 14.02 -12.85 19.39
C PHE A 157 14.88 -14.10 19.14
N GLN A 158 16.18 -13.96 19.30
CA GLN A 158 17.16 -14.98 18.99
C GLN A 158 17.13 -15.34 17.51
N GLU A 159 16.33 -16.30 17.06
CA GLU A 159 16.38 -16.79 15.68
C GLU A 159 15.38 -16.08 14.76
N VAL A 160 15.90 -15.39 13.75
CA VAL A 160 15.11 -14.90 12.63
C VAL A 160 15.24 -15.92 11.50
N ARG A 161 14.12 -16.55 11.14
CA ARG A 161 14.08 -17.60 10.12
C ARG A 161 13.69 -17.02 8.77
N PHE A 162 14.04 -17.71 7.69
CA PHE A 162 13.89 -17.19 6.33
C PHE A 162 13.59 -18.32 5.35
N ASP A 163 12.55 -18.16 4.54
CA ASP A 163 12.14 -19.14 3.53
C ASP A 163 12.74 -18.87 2.14
N GLY A 164 13.48 -17.78 1.98
CA GLY A 164 13.95 -17.30 0.68
C GLY A 164 13.21 -16.05 0.18
N GLN A 165 12.11 -15.65 0.81
CA GLN A 165 11.35 -14.46 0.48
C GLN A 165 11.00 -13.62 1.72
N LEU A 166 10.46 -14.25 2.76
CA LEU A 166 9.96 -13.64 3.97
C LEU A 166 10.74 -14.08 5.21
N PHE A 167 10.80 -13.18 6.18
CA PHE A 167 11.50 -13.35 7.44
C PHE A 167 10.51 -13.60 8.55
N TYR A 168 10.80 -14.58 9.39
CA TYR A 168 9.88 -15.09 10.40
C TYR A 168 10.50 -14.98 11.77
N VAL A 169 9.74 -14.44 12.71
CA VAL A 169 10.15 -14.27 14.09
C VAL A 169 9.11 -14.88 15.01
N THR A 170 9.56 -15.67 15.98
CA THR A 170 8.71 -16.14 17.07
C THR A 170 8.97 -15.29 18.30
N ARG A 171 7.93 -14.64 18.82
CA ARG A 171 7.98 -13.90 20.08
C ARG A 171 7.94 -14.86 21.28
N PRO A 172 8.32 -14.42 22.48
CA PRO A 172 8.36 -15.28 23.67
C PRO A 172 7.01 -15.91 24.06
N ASP A 173 5.89 -15.33 23.64
CA ASP A 173 4.54 -15.89 23.84
C ASP A 173 4.14 -16.93 22.79
N GLY A 174 5.05 -17.31 21.88
CA GLY A 174 4.80 -18.22 20.77
C GLY A 174 4.07 -17.56 19.59
N SER A 175 3.61 -16.32 19.72
CA SER A 175 3.06 -15.58 18.59
C SER A 175 4.17 -15.28 17.58
N CYS A 176 3.75 -15.09 16.33
CA CYS A 176 4.64 -15.13 15.20
C CYS A 176 4.47 -13.86 14.37
N LEU A 177 5.57 -13.32 13.88
CA LEU A 177 5.60 -12.13 13.04
C LEU A 177 6.34 -12.44 11.74
N THR A 178 5.77 -12.01 10.63
CA THR A 178 6.31 -12.20 9.29
C THR A 178 6.61 -10.87 8.67
N PHE A 179 7.85 -10.72 8.22
CA PHE A 179 8.38 -9.50 7.67
C PHE A 179 8.85 -9.75 6.24
N GLU A 180 8.67 -8.76 5.39
CA GLU A 180 9.42 -8.67 4.15
C GLU A 180 10.64 -7.77 4.38
N TYR A 181 11.72 -8.05 3.64
CA TYR A 181 12.82 -7.11 3.52
C TYR A 181 12.53 -6.11 2.39
N VAL A 182 12.76 -4.83 2.67
CA VAL A 182 12.61 -3.71 1.77
C VAL A 182 14.03 -3.21 1.43
N PRO A 183 14.39 -3.06 0.14
CA PRO A 183 15.65 -2.44 -0.25
C PRO A 183 15.83 -1.09 0.43
N TYR A 184 17.01 -0.85 0.99
CA TYR A 184 17.30 0.37 1.75
C TYR A 184 17.50 1.61 0.87
N PHE A 185 17.46 1.46 -0.46
CA PHE A 185 17.72 2.50 -1.43
C PHE A 185 16.62 2.53 -2.50
N SER A 186 16.41 3.70 -3.08
CA SER A 186 15.66 3.90 -4.32
C SER A 186 16.59 3.89 -5.53
N GLU A 187 16.03 3.65 -6.72
CA GLU A 187 16.76 3.70 -8.00
C GLU A 187 17.53 5.01 -8.23
N LYS A 188 17.09 6.09 -7.58
CA LYS A 188 17.66 7.44 -7.72
C LYS A 188 18.94 7.63 -6.92
N GLU A 189 19.18 6.76 -5.95
CA GLU A 189 20.41 6.74 -5.16
C GLU A 189 21.51 5.89 -5.83
N ILE A 190 21.23 5.30 -6.98
CA ILE A 190 22.21 4.56 -7.77
C ILE A 190 23.10 5.55 -8.54
N VAL A 191 24.41 5.43 -8.32
CA VAL A 191 25.43 6.06 -9.14
C VAL A 191 25.71 5.13 -10.33
N TRP A 192 25.13 5.45 -11.47
CA TRP A 192 25.30 4.68 -12.70
C TRP A 192 26.66 4.93 -13.35
N ASP A 193 27.33 3.86 -13.80
CA ASP A 193 28.60 3.97 -14.54
C ASP A 193 28.39 4.63 -15.92
N SER A 194 27.17 4.49 -16.46
CA SER A 194 26.71 5.19 -17.66
C SER A 194 25.21 5.45 -17.60
N PRO A 195 24.74 6.63 -18.08
CA PRO A 195 23.32 6.88 -18.21
C PRO A 195 22.70 5.91 -19.22
N PRO A 196 21.40 5.60 -19.11
CA PRO A 196 20.73 4.84 -20.15
C PRO A 196 20.72 5.64 -21.46
N LYS A 197 20.73 4.95 -22.60
CA LYS A 197 20.76 5.59 -23.92
C LYS A 197 19.42 6.23 -24.30
N GLU A 198 18.34 5.74 -23.69
CA GLU A 198 17.01 6.33 -23.71
C GLU A 198 16.61 6.74 -22.29
N PRO A 199 15.87 7.85 -22.10
CA PRO A 199 15.48 8.31 -20.77
C PRO A 199 14.51 7.33 -20.10
N ASN A 200 14.78 6.97 -18.84
CA ASN A 200 13.78 6.40 -17.95
C ASN A 200 12.98 7.56 -17.32
N ARG A 201 11.67 7.59 -17.60
CA ARG A 201 10.78 8.67 -17.17
C ARG A 201 10.00 8.34 -15.91
N SER A 202 9.68 7.06 -15.70
CA SER A 202 8.73 6.61 -14.67
C SER A 202 9.40 5.92 -13.46
N GLY A 203 10.73 5.87 -13.41
CA GLY A 203 11.48 5.21 -12.34
C GLY A 203 11.56 3.69 -12.50
N TYR A 204 11.94 3.01 -11.42
CA TYR A 204 11.92 1.56 -11.34
C TYR A 204 11.12 1.09 -10.13
N ALA A 205 10.38 0.01 -10.29
CA ALA A 205 9.72 -0.68 -9.20
C ALA A 205 10.27 -2.10 -9.06
N TRP A 206 10.39 -2.58 -7.82
CA TRP A 206 10.84 -3.94 -7.54
C TRP A 206 9.71 -4.83 -7.01
N LYS A 207 8.64 -4.29 -6.41
CA LYS A 207 7.55 -5.10 -5.86
C LYS A 207 6.18 -4.42 -5.94
N GLN A 208 5.13 -5.25 -6.03
CA GLN A 208 3.74 -4.89 -5.80
C GLN A 208 3.59 -4.30 -4.39
N ASP A 209 3.41 -2.99 -4.28
CA ASP A 209 3.03 -2.37 -3.01
C ASP A 209 1.49 -2.28 -2.92
N ALA A 210 0.94 -2.67 -1.78
CA ALA A 210 -0.46 -2.54 -1.45
C ALA A 210 -0.77 -1.26 -0.63
N ARG A 211 0.27 -0.51 -0.22
CA ARG A 211 0.11 0.63 0.69
C ARG A 211 -0.30 1.90 -0.04
N PHE A 212 0.09 2.05 -1.30
CA PHE A 212 -0.20 3.25 -2.06
C PHE A 212 -1.13 3.02 -3.23
N GLY A 213 -1.21 1.79 -3.74
CA GLY A 213 -2.17 1.27 -4.73
C GLY A 213 -1.43 0.51 -5.84
N HIS A 214 -2.11 -0.43 -6.48
CA HIS A 214 -1.46 -1.63 -7.03
C HIS A 214 -0.79 -1.44 -8.39
N LEU A 215 0.51 -1.14 -8.46
CA LEU A 215 1.26 -1.50 -9.68
C LEU A 215 1.27 -3.03 -9.81
N GLU A 216 0.60 -3.58 -10.83
CA GLU A 216 0.63 -5.03 -11.10
C GLU A 216 1.96 -5.40 -11.74
N LEU A 217 2.98 -5.52 -10.89
CA LEU A 217 4.25 -6.14 -11.28
C LEU A 217 3.98 -7.63 -11.52
N ARG A 218 3.90 -8.01 -12.79
CA ARG A 218 3.74 -9.41 -13.25
C ARG A 218 4.93 -10.31 -12.91
N TYR A 219 6.00 -9.73 -12.39
CA TYR A 219 7.28 -10.40 -12.18
C TYR A 219 7.59 -10.52 -10.70
N ASP A 220 8.11 -11.67 -10.31
CA ASP A 220 8.65 -11.85 -8.98
C ASP A 220 9.80 -10.84 -8.74
N PRO A 221 9.81 -10.11 -7.62
CA PRO A 221 10.95 -9.28 -7.21
C PRO A 221 12.27 -10.05 -7.19
N PHE A 222 12.25 -11.36 -6.98
CA PHE A 222 13.43 -12.19 -6.81
C PHE A 222 13.66 -13.09 -8.04
N VAL A 223 14.86 -12.98 -8.60
CA VAL A 223 15.30 -13.81 -9.71
C VAL A 223 15.95 -15.08 -9.17
N ALA A 224 15.39 -16.23 -9.52
CA ALA A 224 15.94 -17.52 -9.12
C ALA A 224 17.35 -17.71 -9.69
N ALA A 225 18.25 -18.31 -8.91
CA ALA A 225 19.63 -18.56 -9.32
C ALA A 225 19.73 -19.42 -10.60
N GLY A 226 18.76 -20.31 -10.85
CA GLY A 226 18.69 -21.09 -12.10
C GLY A 226 18.44 -20.23 -13.34
N VAL A 227 17.91 -19.02 -13.18
CA VAL A 227 17.57 -18.10 -14.28
C VAL A 227 18.72 -17.12 -14.55
N VAL A 228 19.34 -16.55 -13.52
CA VAL A 228 20.50 -15.65 -13.66
C VAL A 228 21.58 -16.03 -12.66
N GLN A 229 22.77 -16.28 -13.20
CA GLN A 229 24.01 -16.42 -12.45
C GLN A 229 24.83 -15.15 -12.63
N VAL A 230 24.83 -14.25 -11.64
CA VAL A 230 25.40 -12.89 -11.75
C VAL A 230 26.80 -12.87 -12.35
N ASP A 231 27.71 -13.71 -11.87
CA ASP A 231 29.12 -13.73 -12.31
C ASP A 231 29.26 -14.10 -13.80
N ARG A 232 28.36 -14.97 -14.29
CA ARG A 232 28.33 -15.43 -15.69
C ARG A 232 27.55 -14.45 -16.57
N ASP A 233 26.31 -14.15 -16.19
CA ASP A 233 25.28 -13.55 -17.05
C ASP A 233 25.21 -12.03 -16.95
N ALA A 234 25.75 -11.43 -15.89
CA ALA A 234 25.59 -10.02 -15.60
C ALA A 234 26.94 -9.30 -15.44
N ARG A 235 26.92 -7.98 -15.64
CA ARG A 235 28.04 -7.06 -15.44
C ARG A 235 27.61 -5.93 -14.52
N VAL A 236 28.57 -5.36 -13.79
CA VAL A 236 28.32 -4.16 -12.99
C VAL A 236 27.92 -3.02 -13.92
N ALA A 237 26.90 -2.27 -13.54
CA ALA A 237 26.38 -1.12 -14.28
C ALA A 237 26.32 0.17 -13.45
N GLY A 238 26.61 0.07 -12.16
CA GLY A 238 26.59 1.16 -11.21
C GLY A 238 26.70 0.65 -9.78
N HIS A 239 26.60 1.58 -8.83
CA HIS A 239 26.72 1.29 -7.41
C HIS A 239 25.64 2.04 -6.61
N THR A 240 25.16 1.43 -5.53
CA THR A 240 24.36 2.15 -4.53
C THR A 240 25.23 3.20 -3.82
N GLN A 241 24.62 4.12 -3.07
CA GLN A 241 25.39 5.06 -2.21
C GLN A 241 26.29 4.36 -1.17
N ARG A 242 26.00 3.11 -0.83
CA ARG A 242 26.83 2.30 0.07
C ARG A 242 27.96 1.55 -0.65
N GLY A 243 28.12 1.76 -1.96
CA GLY A 243 29.14 1.12 -2.78
C GLY A 243 28.82 -0.31 -3.19
N GLU A 244 27.57 -0.76 -3.02
CA GLU A 244 27.17 -2.10 -3.46
C GLU A 244 26.89 -2.10 -4.96
N PRO A 245 27.37 -3.10 -5.72
CA PRO A 245 27.17 -3.15 -7.16
C PRO A 245 25.70 -3.43 -7.53
N VAL A 246 25.22 -2.72 -8.54
CA VAL A 246 24.02 -3.09 -9.31
C VAL A 246 24.43 -3.59 -10.69
N TYR A 247 23.63 -4.47 -11.27
CA TYR A 247 24.01 -5.25 -12.43
C TYR A 247 23.02 -5.10 -13.60
N GLU A 248 23.56 -5.21 -14.80
CA GLU A 248 22.81 -5.41 -16.04
C GLU A 248 23.15 -6.77 -16.64
N LEU A 249 22.22 -7.36 -17.40
CA LEU A 249 22.48 -8.56 -18.17
C LEU A 249 23.43 -8.26 -19.35
N LYS A 250 24.42 -9.12 -19.56
CA LYS A 250 25.41 -9.01 -20.65
C LYS A 250 24.77 -9.33 -22.00
N ASP A 251 23.95 -10.38 -22.05
CA ASP A 251 23.33 -10.86 -23.28
C ASP A 251 22.04 -10.07 -23.56
N PRO A 252 21.98 -9.27 -24.64
CA PRO A 252 20.75 -8.57 -25.03
C PRO A 252 19.63 -9.53 -25.44
N ASN A 253 19.90 -10.82 -25.65
CA ASN A 253 18.89 -11.84 -25.95
C ASN A 253 18.54 -12.74 -24.75
N HIS A 254 18.98 -12.37 -23.54
CA HIS A 254 18.69 -13.14 -22.35
C HIS A 254 17.18 -13.42 -22.18
N PRO A 255 16.75 -14.63 -21.81
CA PRO A 255 15.34 -15.00 -21.71
C PRO A 255 14.48 -14.02 -20.89
N LEU A 256 14.98 -13.53 -19.75
CA LEU A 256 14.30 -12.51 -18.94
C LEU A 256 13.95 -11.23 -19.72
N LEU A 257 14.84 -10.75 -20.60
CA LEU A 257 14.61 -9.54 -21.39
C LEU A 257 13.61 -9.80 -22.52
N LYS A 258 13.68 -10.98 -23.15
CA LYS A 258 12.78 -11.38 -24.23
C LYS A 258 11.36 -11.61 -23.73
N GLU A 259 11.23 -12.25 -22.57
CA GLU A 259 9.96 -12.42 -21.87
C GLU A 259 9.34 -11.07 -21.51
N PHE A 260 10.11 -10.17 -20.86
CA PHE A 260 9.58 -8.85 -20.53
C PHE A 260 9.17 -8.08 -21.77
N TYR A 261 9.96 -8.09 -22.84
CA TYR A 261 9.59 -7.41 -24.07
C TYR A 261 8.33 -7.99 -24.74
N ARG A 262 8.17 -9.32 -24.74
CA ARG A 262 6.97 -9.98 -25.26
C ARG A 262 5.72 -9.53 -24.50
N ASP A 263 5.81 -9.49 -23.18
CA ASP A 263 4.69 -9.11 -22.32
C ASP A 263 4.36 -7.61 -22.48
N TYR A 264 5.39 -6.75 -22.55
CA TYR A 264 5.26 -5.33 -22.91
C TYR A 264 4.57 -5.15 -24.28
N ALA A 265 5.02 -5.88 -25.29
CA ALA A 265 4.45 -5.81 -26.64
C ALA A 265 2.99 -6.26 -26.66
N ALA A 266 2.63 -7.30 -25.89
CA ALA A 266 1.26 -7.76 -25.75
C ALA A 266 0.36 -6.70 -25.08
N ASP A 267 0.89 -5.97 -24.08
CA ASP A 267 0.17 -4.91 -23.39
C ASP A 267 -0.12 -3.72 -24.29
N VAL A 268 0.87 -3.32 -25.08
CA VAL A 268 0.71 -2.25 -26.08
C VAL A 268 -0.25 -2.68 -27.19
N ALA A 269 -0.12 -3.90 -27.73
CA ALA A 269 -1.04 -4.41 -28.74
C ALA A 269 -2.49 -4.51 -28.23
N LYS A 270 -2.69 -4.76 -26.93
CA LYS A 270 -4.01 -4.71 -26.32
C LYS A 270 -4.57 -3.28 -26.28
N ALA A 271 -3.73 -2.27 -26.02
CA ALA A 271 -4.14 -0.86 -26.04
C ALA A 271 -4.46 -0.39 -27.47
N GLU A 272 -3.65 -0.76 -28.47
CA GLU A 272 -3.86 -0.41 -29.89
C GLU A 272 -5.19 -0.92 -30.44
N ARG A 273 -5.68 -2.09 -29.96
CA ARG A 273 -7.01 -2.60 -30.34
C ARG A 273 -8.17 -1.67 -29.92
N ARG A 274 -7.94 -0.75 -28.98
CA ARG A 274 -8.95 0.22 -28.51
C ARG A 274 -8.73 1.63 -29.05
N ASP A 275 -7.51 1.95 -29.46
CA ASP A 275 -7.15 3.26 -30.02
C ASP A 275 -6.10 3.08 -31.11
N GLU A 276 -6.52 3.39 -32.34
CA GLU A 276 -5.67 3.35 -33.54
C GLU A 276 -4.53 4.37 -33.51
N ASN A 277 -4.59 5.37 -32.63
CA ASN A 277 -3.55 6.39 -32.44
C ASN A 277 -2.60 6.07 -31.28
N ALA A 278 -2.69 4.89 -30.67
CA ALA A 278 -1.76 4.49 -29.63
C ALA A 278 -0.31 4.43 -30.18
N PRO A 279 0.72 4.82 -29.38
CA PRO A 279 2.09 5.05 -29.87
C PRO A 279 2.86 3.80 -30.32
N GLY A 280 2.21 2.64 -30.37
CA GLY A 280 2.76 1.36 -30.80
C GLY A 280 3.93 0.80 -30.00
N VAL A 281 4.27 -0.44 -30.31
CA VAL A 281 5.34 -1.18 -29.62
C VAL A 281 6.69 -0.56 -30.00
N ARG A 282 7.46 -0.11 -29.02
CA ARG A 282 8.83 0.35 -29.27
C ARG A 282 9.69 -0.80 -29.79
N PRO A 283 10.57 -0.59 -30.79
CA PRO A 283 11.51 -1.60 -31.25
C PRO A 283 12.36 -2.15 -30.10
N TYR A 284 12.75 -3.43 -30.20
CA TYR A 284 13.49 -4.12 -29.13
C TYR A 284 14.78 -3.41 -28.73
N GLU A 285 15.49 -2.81 -29.69
CA GLU A 285 16.72 -2.06 -29.41
C GLU A 285 16.47 -0.81 -28.56
N GLN A 286 15.37 -0.09 -28.80
CA GLN A 286 14.98 1.06 -27.98
C GLN A 286 14.51 0.63 -26.59
N PHE A 287 13.82 -0.51 -26.48
CA PHE A 287 13.48 -1.13 -25.21
C PHE A 287 14.73 -1.44 -24.38
N LEU A 288 15.74 -2.06 -24.98
CA LEU A 288 17.02 -2.33 -24.32
C LEU A 288 17.77 -1.05 -23.95
N ALA A 289 17.76 -0.05 -24.83
CA ALA A 289 18.43 1.24 -24.63
C ALA A 289 17.89 2.03 -23.42
N ALA A 290 16.63 1.80 -23.05
CA ALA A 290 15.97 2.40 -21.89
C ALA A 290 16.27 1.69 -20.56
N ARG A 291 17.16 0.68 -20.55
CA ARG A 291 17.49 -0.15 -19.38
C ARG A 291 16.22 -0.72 -18.74
N PRO A 292 15.62 -1.76 -19.34
CA PRO A 292 14.30 -2.23 -18.92
C PRO A 292 14.32 -2.85 -17.52
N ILE A 293 15.44 -3.43 -17.11
CA ILE A 293 15.66 -3.95 -15.76
C ILE A 293 17.07 -3.63 -15.29
N PHE A 294 17.24 -3.59 -13.96
CA PHE A 294 18.53 -3.81 -13.33
C PHE A 294 18.39 -4.81 -12.19
N LEU A 295 19.52 -5.38 -11.77
CA LEU A 295 19.58 -6.40 -10.74
C LEU A 295 20.43 -5.92 -9.56
N TRP A 296 20.08 -6.35 -8.35
CA TRP A 296 20.87 -6.07 -7.15
C TRP A 296 20.90 -7.30 -6.25
N ARG A 297 22.05 -7.60 -5.66
CA ARG A 297 22.17 -8.70 -4.69
C ARG A 297 21.96 -8.12 -3.29
N ASP A 298 20.90 -8.56 -2.63
CA ASP A 298 20.59 -8.07 -1.30
C ASP A 298 21.53 -8.65 -0.22
N PRO A 299 21.53 -8.12 1.02
CA PRO A 299 22.37 -8.61 2.11
C PRO A 299 22.14 -10.08 2.50
N PHE A 300 21.06 -10.70 2.03
CA PHE A 300 20.71 -12.10 2.27
C PHE A 300 21.07 -13.01 1.09
N GLY A 301 21.76 -12.46 0.08
CA GLY A 301 22.27 -13.17 -1.08
C GLY A 301 21.25 -13.40 -2.18
N ARG A 302 20.03 -12.88 -2.05
CA ARG A 302 19.01 -12.96 -3.10
C ARG A 302 19.32 -11.99 -4.23
N LEU A 303 18.97 -12.37 -5.44
CA LEU A 303 19.05 -11.49 -6.60
C LEU A 303 17.70 -10.81 -6.81
N MET A 304 17.63 -9.51 -6.59
CA MET A 304 16.44 -8.71 -6.79
C MET A 304 16.41 -8.11 -8.19
N ARG A 305 15.22 -8.04 -8.78
CA ARG A 305 14.93 -7.38 -10.05
C ARG A 305 14.19 -6.07 -9.78
N PHE A 306 14.71 -5.00 -10.37
CA PHE A 306 14.04 -3.71 -10.48
C PHE A 306 13.61 -3.53 -11.94
N THR A 307 12.36 -3.16 -12.15
CA THR A 307 11.71 -3.10 -13.46
C THR A 307 11.37 -1.67 -13.81
N ASN A 308 11.72 -1.24 -15.02
CA ASN A 308 11.43 0.11 -15.50
C ASN A 308 9.92 0.27 -15.73
N ASN A 309 9.33 1.25 -15.04
CA ASN A 309 7.90 1.53 -15.03
C ASN A 309 7.36 2.07 -16.37
N ASP A 310 8.23 2.53 -17.28
CA ASP A 310 7.83 2.98 -18.63
C ASP A 310 7.24 1.85 -19.48
N PHE A 311 7.48 0.60 -19.10
CA PHE A 311 7.05 -0.60 -19.82
C PHE A 311 5.99 -1.39 -19.07
N LEU A 312 5.40 -0.82 -18.01
CA LEU A 312 4.40 -1.48 -17.18
C LEU A 312 3.03 -0.79 -17.27
N PRO A 313 1.93 -1.57 -17.25
CA PRO A 313 0.58 -1.06 -17.03
C PRO A 313 0.50 -0.16 -15.79
N VAL A 314 -0.27 0.92 -15.84
CA VAL A 314 -0.44 1.82 -14.69
C VAL A 314 -1.68 1.49 -13.88
N TYR A 315 -1.66 1.78 -12.59
CA TYR A 315 -2.84 1.69 -11.74
C TYR A 315 -3.49 3.06 -11.59
N MET A 316 -4.78 3.13 -11.90
CA MET A 316 -5.61 4.30 -11.71
C MET A 316 -6.23 4.23 -10.32
N ALA A 317 -5.79 5.13 -9.46
CA ALA A 317 -6.08 5.13 -8.03
C ALA A 317 -6.98 6.29 -7.68
N GLU A 318 -7.97 6.00 -6.84
CA GLU A 318 -8.98 6.95 -6.42
C GLU A 318 -9.70 7.74 -7.55
N PRO A 319 -10.03 7.20 -8.75
CA PRO A 319 -11.09 7.78 -9.57
C PRO A 319 -12.40 7.98 -8.81
N VAL A 320 -12.73 9.24 -8.52
CA VAL A 320 -14.01 9.67 -7.92
C VAL A 320 -14.79 10.45 -8.96
N ILE A 321 -16.04 10.03 -9.21
CA ILE A 321 -16.93 10.59 -10.22
C ILE A 321 -18.15 11.25 -9.55
N TYR A 322 -18.35 12.53 -9.81
CA TYR A 322 -19.51 13.31 -9.43
C TYR A 322 -20.41 13.55 -10.64
N VAL A 323 -21.72 13.54 -10.41
CA VAL A 323 -22.74 13.63 -11.46
C VAL A 323 -23.73 14.73 -11.07
N TYR A 324 -23.73 15.83 -11.81
CA TYR A 324 -24.51 17.04 -11.52
C TYR A 324 -25.49 17.36 -12.66
N PRO A 325 -26.65 16.69 -12.71
CA PRO A 325 -27.68 17.02 -13.69
C PRO A 325 -28.39 18.34 -13.34
N THR A 326 -29.07 18.96 -14.30
CA THR A 326 -29.88 20.18 -14.05
C THR A 326 -31.19 19.89 -13.31
N ASN A 327 -31.72 18.67 -13.48
CA ASN A 327 -32.90 18.16 -12.81
C ASN A 327 -32.65 16.72 -12.37
N ALA A 328 -33.41 16.23 -11.39
CA ALA A 328 -33.32 14.83 -10.97
C ALA A 328 -33.55 13.89 -12.17
N GLN A 329 -32.56 13.05 -12.50
CA GLN A 329 -32.65 12.16 -13.65
C GLN A 329 -31.89 10.86 -13.46
N ARG A 330 -32.26 9.83 -14.22
CA ARG A 330 -31.48 8.58 -14.27
C ARG A 330 -30.25 8.79 -15.13
N VAL A 331 -29.12 8.33 -14.63
CA VAL A 331 -27.83 8.37 -15.30
C VAL A 331 -27.20 6.99 -15.21
N ARG A 332 -26.69 6.51 -16.34
CA ARG A 332 -25.82 5.35 -16.45
C ARG A 332 -24.39 5.83 -16.65
N VAL A 333 -23.47 5.40 -15.81
CA VAL A 333 -22.04 5.74 -15.86
C VAL A 333 -21.23 4.47 -16.05
N GLU A 334 -20.37 4.44 -17.05
CA GLU A 334 -19.55 3.28 -17.42
C GLU A 334 -18.08 3.71 -17.55
N ALA A 335 -17.24 3.34 -16.57
CA ALA A 335 -15.79 3.44 -16.65
C ALA A 335 -15.22 2.15 -17.25
N ASN A 336 -14.29 2.25 -18.21
CA ASN A 336 -13.79 1.08 -18.94
C ASN A 336 -12.24 1.05 -19.04
N PRO A 337 -11.50 0.94 -17.92
CA PRO A 337 -10.05 0.77 -17.98
C PRO A 337 -9.63 -0.45 -18.83
N LEU A 338 -8.41 -0.47 -19.36
CA LEU A 338 -7.99 -1.50 -20.32
C LEU A 338 -8.03 -2.94 -19.75
N TYR A 339 -7.75 -3.09 -18.46
CA TYR A 339 -7.69 -4.41 -17.82
C TYR A 339 -8.90 -4.67 -16.93
N ALA A 340 -8.96 -4.07 -15.74
CA ALA A 340 -9.99 -4.39 -14.77
C ALA A 340 -10.17 -3.27 -13.75
N ILE A 341 -11.43 -3.09 -13.33
CA ILE A 341 -11.76 -2.41 -12.08
C ILE A 341 -11.55 -3.42 -10.96
N ARG A 342 -10.64 -3.13 -10.04
CA ARG A 342 -10.29 -3.97 -8.87
C ARG A 342 -11.20 -3.65 -7.69
N THR A 343 -11.48 -2.38 -7.47
CA THR A 343 -12.31 -1.90 -6.36
C THR A 343 -13.32 -0.89 -6.89
N SER A 344 -14.54 -0.90 -6.34
CA SER A 344 -15.55 0.10 -6.69
C SER A 344 -16.60 0.27 -5.59
N ILE A 345 -17.10 1.49 -5.47
CA ILE A 345 -18.22 1.85 -4.59
C ILE A 345 -19.13 2.81 -5.37
N PRO A 346 -20.40 2.46 -5.61
CA PRO A 346 -21.04 1.16 -5.38
C PRO A 346 -20.37 0.01 -6.16
N PRO A 347 -20.70 -1.26 -5.88
CA PRO A 347 -20.16 -2.38 -6.65
C PRO A 347 -20.43 -2.22 -8.16
N TYR A 348 -19.37 -2.25 -8.97
CA TYR A 348 -19.43 -2.10 -10.42
C TYR A 348 -19.94 -3.38 -11.10
N ARG A 349 -20.99 -3.26 -11.94
CA ARG A 349 -21.58 -4.37 -12.69
C ARG A 349 -21.75 -3.99 -14.16
N ALA A 350 -20.63 -3.73 -14.83
CA ALA A 350 -20.58 -3.15 -16.17
C ALA A 350 -21.28 -1.78 -16.23
N GLY A 351 -21.09 -0.96 -15.19
CA GLY A 351 -21.69 0.36 -15.07
C GLY A 351 -22.43 0.56 -13.75
N TRP A 352 -22.76 1.82 -13.48
CA TRP A 352 -23.62 2.26 -12.38
C TRP A 352 -24.87 2.92 -12.94
N ASP A 353 -26.03 2.37 -12.59
CA ASP A 353 -27.32 3.00 -12.84
C ASP A 353 -27.79 3.71 -11.57
N VAL A 354 -27.85 5.04 -11.63
CA VAL A 354 -28.18 5.92 -10.50
C VAL A 354 -29.29 6.90 -10.87
N LEU A 355 -30.11 7.25 -9.88
CA LEU A 355 -30.88 8.50 -9.91
C LEU A 355 -29.97 9.59 -9.32
N ALA A 356 -29.57 10.55 -10.16
CA ALA A 356 -28.72 11.67 -9.75
C ALA A 356 -29.57 12.92 -9.49
N LEU A 357 -29.28 13.62 -8.40
CA LEU A 357 -29.88 14.92 -8.08
C LEU A 357 -28.92 16.06 -8.43
N PRO A 358 -29.43 17.29 -8.67
CA PRO A 358 -28.57 18.46 -8.94
C PRO A 358 -27.55 18.76 -7.83
N SER A 359 -27.81 18.30 -6.59
CA SER A 359 -26.87 18.39 -5.48
C SER A 359 -25.63 17.49 -5.62
N GLY A 360 -25.62 16.55 -6.57
CA GLY A 360 -24.61 15.50 -6.69
C GLY A 360 -24.92 14.25 -5.86
N GLU A 361 -26.02 14.22 -5.11
CA GLU A 361 -26.45 12.99 -4.43
C GLU A 361 -26.93 11.95 -5.45
N LEU A 362 -26.47 10.71 -5.26
CA LEU A 362 -26.76 9.57 -6.12
C LEU A 362 -27.56 8.54 -5.35
N THR A 363 -28.66 8.06 -5.91
CA THR A 363 -29.37 6.88 -5.40
C THR A 363 -29.21 5.73 -6.38
N ARG A 364 -28.57 4.62 -5.98
CA ARG A 364 -28.43 3.45 -6.85
C ARG A 364 -29.80 2.83 -7.15
N VAL A 365 -30.06 2.54 -8.42
CA VAL A 365 -31.35 1.99 -8.86
C VAL A 365 -31.62 0.61 -8.26
N ALA A 366 -30.59 -0.24 -8.19
CA ALA A 366 -30.72 -1.63 -7.80
C ALA A 366 -31.13 -1.86 -6.32
N ASP A 367 -30.63 -1.05 -5.38
CA ASP A 367 -30.84 -1.27 -3.94
C ASP A 367 -31.24 0.00 -3.16
N ARG A 368 -31.46 1.11 -3.85
CA ARG A 368 -31.88 2.41 -3.28
C ARG A 368 -30.92 3.01 -2.26
N LYS A 369 -29.68 2.50 -2.16
CA LYS A 369 -28.65 3.13 -1.31
C LYS A 369 -28.18 4.44 -1.92
N THR A 370 -27.91 5.41 -1.05
CA THR A 370 -27.41 6.74 -1.43
C THR A 370 -25.88 6.80 -1.38
N TYR A 371 -25.31 7.59 -2.27
CA TYR A 371 -23.87 7.81 -2.40
C TYR A 371 -23.60 9.27 -2.74
N SER A 372 -22.47 9.77 -2.27
CA SER A 372 -22.01 11.14 -2.53
C SER A 372 -21.24 11.30 -3.84
N TYR A 373 -20.78 10.18 -4.40
CA TYR A 373 -20.00 10.04 -5.63
C TYR A 373 -19.96 8.56 -6.04
N LEU A 374 -19.49 8.28 -7.25
CA LEU A 374 -19.06 6.94 -7.66
C LEU A 374 -17.54 6.85 -7.50
N PHE A 375 -17.04 5.68 -7.15
CA PHE A 375 -15.62 5.43 -6.94
C PHE A 375 -15.20 4.15 -7.64
N TRP A 376 -14.02 4.17 -8.25
CA TRP A 376 -13.39 2.96 -8.74
C TRP A 376 -11.87 3.06 -8.69
N GLU A 377 -11.20 1.90 -8.67
CA GLU A 377 -9.77 1.78 -8.90
C GLU A 377 -9.50 0.59 -9.79
N GLY A 378 -8.44 0.65 -10.59
CA GLY A 378 -8.17 -0.42 -11.53
C GLY A 378 -6.90 -0.30 -12.32
N LEU A 379 -6.55 -1.39 -12.99
CA LEU A 379 -5.38 -1.47 -13.84
C LEU A 379 -5.74 -1.03 -15.27
N SER A 380 -4.89 -0.19 -15.86
CA SER A 380 -5.03 0.25 -17.25
C SER A 380 -3.74 0.15 -18.07
N SER A 381 -3.74 0.69 -19.29
CA SER A 381 -2.65 0.57 -20.26
C SER A 381 -1.36 1.25 -19.78
N ILE A 382 -0.28 0.97 -20.48
CA ILE A 382 1.01 1.64 -20.25
C ILE A 382 0.85 3.12 -20.57
N SER A 383 1.27 3.98 -19.64
CA SER A 383 1.34 5.41 -19.82
C SER A 383 2.70 5.88 -19.33
N PRO A 384 3.67 6.20 -20.20
CA PRO A 384 4.94 6.74 -19.75
C PRO A 384 4.75 8.12 -19.10
N MET A 385 5.47 8.38 -18.00
CA MET A 385 5.36 9.67 -17.30
C MET A 385 5.79 10.84 -18.21
N ARG A 386 5.00 11.92 -18.18
CA ARG A 386 5.33 13.17 -18.88
C ARG A 386 6.56 13.83 -18.25
N GLN A 387 7.34 14.53 -19.08
CA GLN A 387 8.54 15.25 -18.61
C GLN A 387 8.23 16.71 -18.23
N GLU A 388 7.08 17.22 -18.67
CA GLU A 388 6.56 18.53 -18.28
C GLU A 388 5.73 18.38 -17.00
N GLY A 389 5.94 19.26 -16.03
CA GLY A 389 5.26 19.24 -14.75
C GLY A 389 5.75 20.34 -13.82
N PHE A 390 5.53 20.14 -12.54
CA PHE A 390 5.90 21.04 -11.47
C PHE A 390 6.78 20.30 -10.48
N VAL A 391 7.90 20.88 -10.07
CA VAL A 391 8.67 20.40 -8.91
C VAL A 391 8.31 21.24 -7.71
N VAL A 392 7.61 20.62 -6.76
CA VAL A 392 7.03 21.28 -5.59
C VAL A 392 7.73 20.77 -4.33
N PRO A 393 8.24 21.65 -3.43
CA PRO A 393 8.72 21.24 -2.12
C PRO A 393 7.61 20.54 -1.32
N GLN A 394 7.97 19.52 -0.54
CA GLN A 394 7.01 18.72 0.23
C GLN A 394 6.07 19.58 1.09
N ALA A 395 6.62 20.59 1.77
CA ALA A 395 5.85 21.49 2.62
C ALA A 395 4.86 22.40 1.85
N GLU A 396 5.04 22.56 0.54
CA GLU A 396 4.23 23.42 -0.31
C GLU A 396 3.17 22.66 -1.11
N VAL A 397 3.18 21.32 -1.11
CA VAL A 397 2.27 20.48 -1.91
C VAL A 397 0.79 20.79 -1.62
N ALA A 398 0.43 21.01 -0.35
CA ALA A 398 -0.94 21.35 0.02
C ALA A 398 -1.40 22.68 -0.60
N GLY A 399 -0.57 23.72 -0.50
CA GLY A 399 -0.85 25.02 -1.11
C GLY A 399 -0.82 24.99 -2.64
N PHE A 400 0.02 24.14 -3.23
CA PHE A 400 0.03 23.89 -4.67
C PHE A 400 -1.33 23.34 -5.14
N PHE A 401 -1.89 22.32 -4.47
CA PHE A 401 -3.20 21.77 -4.84
C PHE A 401 -4.34 22.77 -4.62
N GLU A 402 -4.30 23.59 -3.57
CA GLU A 402 -5.28 24.67 -3.34
C GLU A 402 -5.38 25.63 -4.53
N GLN A 403 -4.24 25.94 -5.16
CA GLN A 403 -4.21 26.84 -6.31
C GLN A 403 -4.46 26.13 -7.63
N MET A 404 -4.01 24.88 -7.75
CA MET A 404 -4.00 24.15 -9.03
C MET A 404 -5.35 23.51 -9.37
N LEU A 405 -6.03 22.89 -8.39
CA LEU A 405 -7.26 22.13 -8.66
C LEU A 405 -8.41 23.01 -9.20
N PRO A 406 -8.63 24.26 -8.72
CA PRO A 406 -9.61 25.16 -9.31
C PRO A 406 -9.29 25.54 -10.76
N ARG A 407 -8.00 25.69 -11.09
CA ARG A 407 -7.55 25.98 -12.47
C ARG A 407 -7.81 24.81 -13.43
N LEU A 408 -7.85 23.59 -12.89
CA LEU A 408 -8.21 22.37 -13.61
C LEU A 408 -9.73 22.11 -13.64
N GLY A 409 -10.52 22.99 -13.03
CA GLY A 409 -11.98 22.97 -13.09
C GLY A 409 -12.66 22.25 -11.94
N LEU A 410 -11.94 21.82 -10.90
CA LEU A 410 -12.55 21.28 -9.69
C LEU A 410 -13.15 22.38 -8.82
N ASP A 411 -14.29 22.11 -8.20
CA ASP A 411 -14.90 23.01 -7.23
C ASP A 411 -14.31 22.82 -5.82
N GLU A 412 -14.82 23.56 -4.83
CA GLU A 412 -14.33 23.50 -3.45
C GLU A 412 -14.52 22.12 -2.80
N ARG A 413 -15.66 21.47 -3.05
CA ARG A 413 -15.98 20.15 -2.49
C ARG A 413 -15.05 19.10 -3.08
N GLU A 414 -14.95 19.06 -4.40
CA GLU A 414 -14.11 18.11 -5.12
C GLU A 414 -12.63 18.32 -4.81
N SER A 415 -12.17 19.57 -4.70
CA SER A 415 -10.78 19.91 -4.35
C SER A 415 -10.43 19.52 -2.91
N ARG A 416 -11.38 19.64 -1.97
CA ARG A 416 -11.19 19.14 -0.60
C ARG A 416 -11.09 17.62 -0.59
N ASP A 417 -12.03 16.92 -1.23
CA ASP A 417 -12.07 15.46 -1.27
C ASP A 417 -10.79 14.91 -1.95
N PHE A 418 -10.32 15.53 -3.04
CA PHE A 418 -9.04 15.19 -3.68
C PHE A 418 -7.85 15.32 -2.71
N ARG A 419 -7.76 16.44 -1.98
CA ARG A 419 -6.65 16.68 -1.03
C ARG A 419 -6.66 15.70 0.14
N GLU A 420 -7.84 15.39 0.68
CA GLU A 420 -8.01 14.38 1.74
C GLU A 420 -7.56 12.99 1.27
N ALA A 421 -7.86 12.63 0.02
CA ALA A 421 -7.43 11.36 -0.57
C ALA A 421 -5.92 11.31 -0.82
N TRP A 422 -5.31 12.40 -1.29
CA TRP A 422 -3.96 12.36 -1.86
C TRP A 422 -2.85 12.88 -0.94
N LEU A 423 -3.08 13.88 -0.08
CA LEU A 423 -2.00 14.55 0.68
C LEU A 423 -1.20 13.61 1.58
N ARG A 424 -1.84 12.56 2.12
CA ARG A 424 -1.17 11.54 2.94
C ARG A 424 -0.01 10.84 2.23
N ARG A 425 0.07 10.89 0.89
CA ARG A 425 1.11 10.26 0.08
C ARG A 425 2.35 11.14 -0.12
N PHE A 426 2.32 12.40 0.29
CA PHE A 426 3.41 13.37 0.06
C PHE A 426 4.25 13.58 1.32
N HIS A 427 4.88 12.50 1.83
CA HIS A 427 5.71 12.56 3.06
C HIS A 427 7.11 11.93 2.95
N GLU A 428 7.37 11.10 1.94
CA GLU A 428 8.62 10.31 1.86
C GLU A 428 9.83 11.08 1.30
N ALA A 429 9.59 12.14 0.51
CA ALA A 429 10.64 12.89 -0.18
C ALA A 429 10.56 14.41 0.06
N PRO A 430 11.68 15.14 -0.03
CA PRO A 430 11.73 16.58 0.17
C PRO A 430 11.09 17.39 -0.96
N TYR A 431 11.01 16.84 -2.16
CA TYR A 431 10.35 17.44 -3.32
C TYR A 431 9.48 16.40 -4.03
N TYR A 432 8.52 16.86 -4.83
CA TYR A 432 7.71 16.01 -5.70
C TYR A 432 7.61 16.61 -7.09
N PHE A 433 7.81 15.77 -8.11
CA PHE A 433 7.37 16.08 -9.45
C PHE A 433 5.88 15.75 -9.55
N ILE A 434 5.07 16.71 -10.00
CA ILE A 434 3.62 16.58 -10.17
C ILE A 434 3.24 17.05 -11.57
N THR A 435 2.44 16.26 -12.28
CA THR A 435 1.87 16.62 -13.58
C THR A 435 0.41 16.15 -13.68
N PHE A 436 -0.31 16.65 -14.68
CA PHE A 436 -1.71 16.28 -14.93
C PHE A 436 -1.84 15.78 -16.36
N LEU A 437 -2.50 14.65 -16.53
CA LEU A 437 -2.61 14.01 -17.84
C LEU A 437 -3.61 14.75 -18.74
N PRO A 438 -3.31 14.95 -20.04
CA PRO A 438 -4.28 15.47 -21.00
C PRO A 438 -5.51 14.58 -21.10
N ARG A 439 -6.65 15.18 -21.41
CA ARG A 439 -7.93 14.48 -21.54
C ARG A 439 -7.83 13.27 -22.47
N GLU A 440 -7.15 13.40 -23.60
CA GLU A 440 -6.96 12.33 -24.59
C GLU A 440 -6.22 11.14 -23.97
N THR A 441 -5.28 11.39 -23.07
CA THR A 441 -4.56 10.33 -22.35
C THR A 441 -5.46 9.66 -21.33
N ILE A 442 -6.25 10.44 -20.58
CA ILE A 442 -7.21 9.90 -19.61
C ILE A 442 -8.28 9.06 -20.32
N ASP A 443 -8.83 9.55 -21.44
CA ASP A 443 -9.85 8.86 -22.24
C ASP A 443 -9.33 7.55 -22.84
N ARG A 444 -8.03 7.46 -23.20
CA ARG A 444 -7.40 6.19 -23.60
C ARG A 444 -7.21 5.23 -22.44
N LEU A 445 -6.79 5.74 -21.28
CA LEU A 445 -6.55 4.91 -20.10
C LEU A 445 -7.86 4.39 -19.53
N ALA A 446 -8.88 5.21 -19.39
CA ALA A 446 -10.17 4.77 -18.91
C ALA A 446 -11.27 5.57 -19.61
N PRO A 447 -11.78 5.10 -20.75
CA PRO A 447 -12.98 5.67 -21.34
C PRO A 447 -14.10 5.77 -20.30
N LEU A 448 -14.74 6.93 -20.26
CA LEU A 448 -15.90 7.20 -19.41
C LEU A 448 -17.11 7.49 -20.30
N VAL A 449 -18.08 6.59 -20.28
CA VAL A 449 -19.34 6.75 -21.02
C VAL A 449 -20.44 7.10 -20.03
N VAL A 450 -21.19 8.16 -20.31
CA VAL A 450 -22.28 8.64 -19.47
C VAL A 450 -23.52 8.80 -20.33
N THR A 451 -24.64 8.22 -19.90
CA THR A 451 -25.94 8.30 -20.56
C THR A 451 -27.02 8.80 -19.58
N PRO A 452 -27.77 9.89 -19.88
CA PRO A 452 -27.68 10.72 -21.08
C PRO A 452 -26.33 11.43 -21.19
N GLN A 453 -26.00 11.92 -22.39
CA GLN A 453 -24.72 12.60 -22.62
C GLN A 453 -24.66 13.91 -21.80
N PRO A 454 -23.61 14.13 -21.00
CA PRO A 454 -23.42 15.38 -20.27
C PRO A 454 -22.99 16.51 -21.21
N ASP A 455 -23.40 17.72 -20.86
CA ASP A 455 -23.01 18.97 -21.53
C ASP A 455 -21.54 19.33 -21.24
N ALA A 456 -21.03 18.95 -20.07
CA ALA A 456 -19.65 19.16 -19.66
C ALA A 456 -19.07 17.94 -18.94
N VAL A 457 -17.83 17.56 -19.29
CA VAL A 457 -17.07 16.52 -18.61
C VAL A 457 -15.70 17.07 -18.22
N ILE A 458 -15.43 17.17 -16.92
CA ILE A 458 -14.15 17.61 -16.36
C ILE A 458 -13.44 16.37 -15.84
N ARG A 459 -12.20 16.12 -16.30
CA ARG A 459 -11.39 14.97 -15.85
C ARG A 459 -10.02 15.45 -15.41
N VAL A 460 -9.66 15.18 -14.15
CA VAL A 460 -8.37 15.57 -13.56
C VAL A 460 -7.64 14.32 -13.07
N LEU A 461 -6.64 13.87 -13.83
CA LEU A 461 -5.83 12.71 -13.45
C LEU A 461 -4.40 13.14 -13.18
N MET A 462 -3.98 13.07 -11.92
CA MET A 462 -2.63 13.40 -11.48
C MET A 462 -1.64 12.27 -11.76
N ASP A 463 -0.40 12.60 -12.11
CA ASP A 463 0.73 11.68 -12.09
C ASP A 463 1.88 12.35 -11.31
N PHE A 464 2.58 11.60 -10.46
CA PHE A 464 3.59 12.18 -9.58
C PHE A 464 4.70 11.19 -9.24
N ARG A 465 5.87 11.71 -8.85
CA ARG A 465 6.97 10.92 -8.28
C ARG A 465 7.74 11.70 -7.22
N PRO A 466 8.24 11.02 -6.16
CA PRO A 466 9.10 11.64 -5.15
C PRO A 466 10.42 12.10 -5.76
N LEU A 467 11.02 13.17 -5.24
CA LEU A 467 12.31 13.72 -5.67
C LEU A 467 13.18 14.07 -4.45
N TRP A 468 14.43 13.60 -4.43
CA TRP A 468 15.39 13.90 -3.36
C TRP A 468 16.18 15.19 -3.61
N THR A 469 16.30 15.58 -4.88
CA THR A 469 16.91 16.84 -5.29
C THR A 469 15.94 17.58 -6.19
N ARG A 470 16.04 18.92 -6.20
CA ARG A 470 15.26 19.74 -7.11
C ARG A 470 15.72 19.49 -8.55
N GLU A 471 14.79 19.13 -9.42
CA GLU A 471 15.04 18.94 -10.85
C GLU A 471 14.51 20.14 -11.66
N PRO A 472 15.21 20.60 -12.72
CA PRO A 472 14.66 21.58 -13.64
C PRO A 472 13.60 20.91 -14.53
N VAL A 473 12.39 21.47 -14.55
CA VAL A 473 11.29 20.97 -15.39
C VAL A 473 10.57 22.13 -16.08
N THR A 474 10.01 21.86 -17.25
CA THR A 474 9.12 22.79 -17.96
C THR A 474 7.71 22.61 -17.44
N ALA A 475 7.05 23.71 -17.08
CA ALA A 475 5.64 23.67 -16.72
C ALA A 475 4.79 23.30 -17.96
N PRO A 476 3.80 22.41 -17.83
CA PRO A 476 2.95 22.03 -18.94
C PRO A 476 1.93 23.14 -19.23
N ASP A 477 1.51 23.24 -20.48
CA ASP A 477 0.31 24.01 -20.82
C ASP A 477 -0.91 23.31 -20.20
N LEU A 478 -1.56 23.99 -19.27
CA LEU A 478 -2.77 23.48 -18.63
C LEU A 478 -3.96 23.72 -19.56
N PRO A 479 -4.72 22.67 -19.95
CA PRO A 479 -5.90 22.85 -20.76
C PRO A 479 -6.93 23.70 -20.00
N THR A 480 -7.65 24.55 -20.74
CA THR A 480 -8.78 25.27 -20.14
C THR A 480 -9.90 24.26 -19.86
N PRO A 481 -10.35 24.10 -18.60
CA PRO A 481 -11.40 23.16 -18.29
C PRO A 481 -12.72 23.58 -18.95
N PRO A 482 -13.58 22.63 -19.36
CA PRO A 482 -14.91 22.94 -19.85
C PRO A 482 -15.71 23.76 -18.82
N ALA A 483 -16.45 24.76 -19.28
CA ALA A 483 -17.35 25.51 -18.42
C ALA A 483 -18.48 24.61 -17.90
N ARG A 484 -18.77 24.67 -16.59
CA ARG A 484 -19.87 23.95 -15.94
C ARG A 484 -21.22 24.53 -16.39
N ARG A 485 -21.74 24.06 -17.52
CA ARG A 485 -23.04 24.45 -18.09
C ARG A 485 -23.87 23.20 -18.29
N GLY A 486 -25.13 23.23 -17.86
CA GLY A 486 -26.04 22.09 -18.01
C GLY A 486 -25.63 20.89 -17.16
N PHE A 487 -25.91 19.69 -17.66
CA PHE A 487 -25.54 18.44 -17.03
C PHE A 487 -24.00 18.27 -17.04
N THR A 488 -23.39 18.35 -15.86
CA THR A 488 -21.93 18.24 -15.70
C THR A 488 -21.55 16.93 -15.01
N VAL A 489 -20.48 16.29 -15.50
CA VAL A 489 -19.80 15.17 -14.83
C VAL A 489 -18.37 15.58 -14.53
N VAL A 490 -17.90 15.25 -13.33
CA VAL A 490 -16.53 15.50 -12.90
C VAL A 490 -15.91 14.20 -12.46
N GLU A 491 -14.71 13.90 -12.94
CA GLU A 491 -13.89 12.81 -12.42
C GLU A 491 -12.52 13.34 -12.03
N TRP A 492 -12.02 12.94 -10.87
CA TRP A 492 -10.61 13.12 -10.54
C TRP A 492 -9.99 11.84 -10.00
N GLY A 493 -8.67 11.72 -10.08
CA GLY A 493 -7.91 10.59 -9.54
C GLY A 493 -6.40 10.79 -9.72
N GLY A 494 -5.63 9.72 -9.62
CA GLY A 494 -4.21 9.74 -9.91
C GLY A 494 -3.65 8.42 -10.41
N LEU A 495 -2.44 8.46 -10.93
CA LEU A 495 -1.65 7.29 -11.28
C LEU A 495 -0.73 6.90 -10.13
N LEU A 496 -0.55 5.59 -9.98
CA LEU A 496 0.44 5.00 -9.10
C LEU A 496 1.39 4.12 -9.90
N ARG A 497 2.67 4.20 -9.53
CA ARG A 497 3.82 3.65 -10.25
C ARG A 497 4.83 3.07 -9.28
#